data_AF-A0A535VF85-F1
#
_entry.id   AF-A0A535VF85-F1
#
_cell.length_a   1.000
_cell.length_b   1.000
_cell.length_c   1.000
_cell.angle_alpha   90.00
_cell.angle_beta   90.00
_cell.angle_gamma   90.00
#
_symmetry.space_group_name_H-M   'P 1'
#
loop_
_entity.id
_entity.type
_entity.pdbx_description
1 polymer ?
#
loop_
_entity_poly.entity_id
_entity_poly.type
_entity_poly.pdbx_seq_one_letter_code
_entity_poly.pdbx_strand_id
1 'polypeptide(L)'
;MQPEMWKPPVELSQQEEQIVKKIRKAKLFVFLREHRHELLDEALQQELANLYRPAERGQPPIAPAMLALALILQAYMGISDDEVIEATLMDRR
;
A
#
# COMPACT_ATOMS: atom_id res chain seq x y z
N MET A 1 0.01 -12.46 -17.38
CA MET A 1 0.31 -12.50 -15.93
C MET A 1 -0.79 -11.74 -15.20
N GLN A 2 -1.37 -12.29 -14.13
CA GLN A 2 -2.34 -11.59 -13.28
C GLN A 2 -1.61 -11.00 -12.06
N PRO A 3 -2.02 -9.81 -11.57
CA PRO A 3 -1.45 -9.25 -10.36
C PRO A 3 -1.73 -10.12 -9.14
N GLU A 4 -0.76 -10.22 -8.24
CA GLU A 4 -0.94 -10.93 -6.98
C GLU A 4 -1.88 -10.17 -6.04
N MET A 5 -2.64 -10.90 -5.23
CA MET A 5 -3.49 -10.33 -4.20
C MET A 5 -2.64 -9.99 -2.97
N TRP A 6 -2.72 -8.74 -2.51
CA TRP A 6 -1.96 -8.28 -1.36
C TRP A 6 -2.72 -8.53 -0.07
N LYS A 7 -2.15 -9.39 0.79
CA LYS A 7 -2.74 -9.78 2.09
C LYS A 7 -1.77 -9.47 3.23
N PRO A 8 -1.59 -8.18 3.59
CA PRO A 8 -0.72 -7.85 4.71
C PRO A 8 -1.34 -8.35 6.04
N PRO A 9 -0.53 -8.73 7.04
CA PRO A 9 -1.05 -9.12 8.35
C PRO A 9 -1.92 -8.02 8.96
N VAL A 10 -3.02 -8.37 9.61
CA VAL A 10 -3.90 -7.39 10.29
C VAL A 10 -3.22 -6.88 11.56
N GLU A 11 -2.64 -7.78 12.33
CA GLU A 11 -1.89 -7.45 13.54
C GLU A 11 -0.56 -6.77 13.18
N LEU A 12 -0.21 -5.73 13.94
CA LEU A 12 1.07 -5.05 13.80
C LEU A 12 2.19 -5.91 14.40
N SER A 13 3.26 -6.09 13.66
CA SER A 13 4.49 -6.63 14.23
C SER A 13 5.10 -5.64 15.22
N GLN A 14 5.97 -6.13 16.11
CA GLN A 14 6.66 -5.30 17.11
C GLN A 14 7.40 -4.10 16.50
N GLN A 15 7.95 -4.27 15.29
CA GLN A 15 8.63 -3.18 14.58
C GLN A 15 7.65 -2.11 14.09
N GLU A 16 6.49 -2.53 13.60
CA GLU A 16 5.45 -1.63 13.10
C GLU A 16 4.78 -0.86 14.25
N GLU A 17 4.58 -1.50 15.40
CA GLU A 17 4.12 -0.82 16.61
C GLU A 17 5.09 0.30 17.05
N GLN A 18 6.40 0.04 16.99
CA GLN A 18 7.40 1.06 17.31
C GLN A 18 7.34 2.24 16.33
N ILE A 19 7.09 1.97 15.05
CA ILE A 19 6.90 3.02 14.04
C ILE A 19 5.66 3.85 14.38
N VAL A 20 4.50 3.21 14.58
CA VAL A 20 3.24 3.88 14.96
C VAL A 20 3.41 4.77 16.19
N LYS A 21 4.10 4.29 17.23
CA LYS A 21 4.39 5.07 18.45
C LYS A 21 5.21 6.33 18.15
N LYS A 22 6.16 6.26 17.21
CA LYS A 22 7.01 7.40 16.80
C LYS A 22 6.26 8.38 15.90
N ILE A 23 5.45 7.88 14.96
CA ILE A 23 4.75 8.69 13.96
C ILE A 23 3.30 9.03 14.35
N ARG A 24 2.94 8.94 15.63
CA ARG A 24 1.57 9.18 16.13
C ARG A 24 0.89 10.48 15.66
N LYS A 25 1.68 11.49 15.25
CA LYS A 25 1.16 12.76 14.70
C LYS A 25 0.81 12.68 13.21
N ALA A 26 1.39 11.73 12.48
CA ALA A 26 1.10 11.44 11.08
C ALA A 26 -0.17 10.58 10.98
N LYS A 27 -1.33 11.22 11.18
CA LYS A 27 -2.62 10.54 11.34
C LYS A 27 -2.95 9.58 10.18
N LEU A 28 -2.71 9.99 8.94
CA LEU A 28 -2.99 9.14 7.78
C LEU A 28 -2.10 7.89 7.74
N PHE A 29 -0.83 8.00 8.14
CA PHE A 29 0.08 6.85 8.16
C PHE A 29 -0.40 5.80 9.16
N VAL A 30 -0.77 6.24 10.36
CA VAL A 30 -1.33 5.35 11.39
C VAL A 30 -2.65 4.73 10.92
N PHE A 31 -3.57 5.56 10.43
CA PHE A 31 -4.88 5.12 9.93
C PHE A 31 -4.77 4.06 8.82
N LEU A 32 -3.97 4.32 7.78
CA LEU A 32 -3.77 3.35 6.71
C LEU A 32 -3.11 2.07 7.20
N ARG A 33 -2.25 2.16 8.21
CA ARG A 33 -1.62 0.96 8.78
C ARG A 33 -2.67 0.12 9.52
N GLU A 34 -3.52 0.72 10.32
CA GLU A 34 -4.56 -0.01 11.06
C GLU A 34 -5.64 -0.57 10.13
N HIS A 35 -6.10 0.21 9.15
CA HIS A 35 -7.30 -0.11 8.36
C HIS A 35 -7.03 -0.51 6.91
N ARG A 36 -5.77 -0.69 6.47
CA ARG A 36 -5.45 -1.11 5.08
C ARG A 36 -6.24 -2.32 4.59
N HIS A 37 -6.46 -3.31 5.45
CA HIS A 37 -7.14 -4.56 5.12
C HIS A 37 -8.65 -4.39 4.96
N GLU A 38 -9.24 -3.38 5.60
CA GLU A 38 -10.65 -3.01 5.44
C GLU A 38 -10.85 -2.12 4.22
N LEU A 39 -9.90 -1.20 3.97
CA LEU A 39 -9.97 -0.26 2.85
C LEU A 39 -9.66 -0.92 1.51
N LEU A 40 -8.73 -1.88 1.50
CA LEU A 40 -8.26 -2.59 0.31
C LEU A 40 -8.67 -4.06 0.41
N ASP A 41 -9.98 -4.27 0.56
CA ASP A 41 -10.59 -5.60 0.67
C ASP A 41 -10.45 -6.41 -0.64
N GLU A 42 -10.85 -7.68 -0.59
CA GLU A 42 -10.70 -8.58 -1.75
C GLU A 42 -11.54 -8.11 -2.94
N ALA A 43 -12.72 -7.51 -2.71
CA ALA A 43 -13.60 -7.01 -3.75
C ALA A 43 -12.95 -5.85 -4.50
N LEU A 44 -12.47 -4.82 -3.78
CA LEU A 44 -11.79 -3.69 -4.39
C LEU A 44 -10.49 -4.11 -5.09
N GLN A 45 -9.72 -5.02 -4.49
CA GLN A 45 -8.51 -5.56 -5.13
C GLN A 45 -8.82 -6.23 -6.47
N GLN A 46 -9.93 -6.95 -6.57
CA GLN A 46 -10.35 -7.60 -7.80
C GLN A 46 -10.83 -6.59 -8.85
N GLU A 47 -11.52 -5.54 -8.45
CA GLU A 47 -11.86 -4.42 -9.34
C GLU A 47 -10.60 -3.73 -9.89
N LEU A 48 -9.63 -3.43 -9.03
CA LEU A 48 -8.36 -2.82 -9.43
C LEU A 48 -7.52 -3.76 -10.31
N ALA A 49 -7.54 -5.06 -10.06
CA ALA A 49 -6.85 -6.04 -10.88
C ALA A 49 -7.35 -6.05 -12.35
N ASN A 50 -8.63 -5.75 -12.58
CA ASN A 50 -9.20 -5.66 -13.92
C ASN A 50 -8.67 -4.46 -14.73
N LEU A 51 -8.03 -3.48 -14.08
CA LEU A 51 -7.38 -2.36 -14.77
C LEU A 51 -6.07 -2.77 -15.45
N TYR A 52 -5.48 -3.89 -15.04
CA TYR A 52 -4.23 -4.37 -15.59
C TYR A 52 -4.49 -5.01 -16.96
N ARG A 53 -3.72 -4.57 -17.96
CA ARG A 53 -3.74 -5.24 -19.27
C ARG A 53 -3.12 -6.63 -19.13
N PRO A 54 -3.77 -7.70 -19.61
CA PRO A 54 -3.14 -9.00 -19.68
C PRO A 54 -1.93 -8.92 -20.62
N ALA A 55 -0.74 -9.13 -20.06
CA ALA A 55 0.52 -9.18 -20.81
C ALA A 55 1.20 -10.54 -20.58
N GLU A 56 1.72 -11.11 -21.66
CA GLU A 56 2.52 -12.35 -21.63
C GLU A 56 4.02 -12.07 -21.47
N ARG A 57 4.45 -10.82 -21.70
CA ARG A 57 5.85 -10.38 -21.65
C ARG A 57 5.94 -9.00 -20.99
N GLY A 58 7.04 -8.75 -20.27
CA GLY A 58 7.28 -7.51 -19.56
C GLY A 58 7.60 -7.76 -18.09
N GLN A 59 7.57 -6.68 -17.29
CA GLN A 59 7.71 -6.79 -15.84
C GLN A 59 6.45 -7.44 -15.24
N PRO A 60 6.59 -8.28 -14.20
CA PRO A 60 5.45 -8.84 -13.52
C PRO A 60 4.58 -7.73 -12.91
N PRO A 61 3.25 -7.85 -12.96
CA PRO A 61 2.36 -6.85 -12.40
C PRO A 61 2.48 -6.80 -10.88
N ILE A 62 2.70 -5.60 -10.33
CA ILE A 62 2.66 -5.34 -8.88
C ILE A 62 1.22 -5.47 -8.39
N ALA A 63 1.04 -5.88 -7.14
CA ALA A 63 -0.28 -5.95 -6.52
C ALA A 63 -0.99 -4.58 -6.53
N PRO A 64 -2.23 -4.49 -7.06
CA PRO A 64 -2.94 -3.22 -7.24
C PRO A 64 -3.16 -2.46 -5.93
N ALA A 65 -3.43 -3.17 -4.84
CA ALA A 65 -3.66 -2.54 -3.55
C ALA A 65 -2.40 -1.88 -2.97
N MET A 66 -1.20 -2.42 -3.23
CA MET A 66 0.04 -1.75 -2.83
C MET A 66 0.21 -0.41 -3.57
N LEU A 67 -0.06 -0.40 -4.87
CA LEU A 67 -0.03 0.82 -5.66
C LEU A 67 -1.09 1.83 -5.22
N ALA A 68 -2.32 1.37 -4.92
CA ALA A 68 -3.38 2.23 -4.41
C ALA A 68 -2.99 2.87 -3.07
N LEU A 69 -2.37 2.10 -2.17
CA LEU A 69 -1.89 2.64 -0.90
C LEU A 69 -0.81 3.72 -1.10
N ALA A 70 0.18 3.44 -1.97
CA ALA A 70 1.24 4.39 -2.29
C ALA A 70 0.63 5.67 -2.90
N LEU A 71 -0.31 5.53 -3.83
CA LEU A 71 -0.99 6.66 -4.47
C LEU A 71 -1.74 7.55 -3.46
N ILE A 72 -2.42 6.95 -2.48
CA ILE A 72 -3.09 7.71 -1.40
C ILE A 72 -2.07 8.52 -0.60
N LEU A 73 -0.94 7.92 -0.23
CA LEU A 73 0.12 8.61 0.51
C LEU A 73 0.77 9.70 -0.32
N GLN A 74 1.06 9.43 -1.59
CA GLN A 74 1.63 10.40 -2.52
C GLN A 74 0.73 11.64 -2.65
N ALA A 75 -0.57 11.43 -2.91
CA ALA A 75 -1.54 12.49 -3.07
C ALA A 75 -1.72 13.30 -1.78
N TYR A 76 -1.71 12.64 -0.62
CA TYR A 76 -1.82 13.31 0.67
C TYR A 76 -0.60 14.17 1.00
N MET A 77 0.60 13.67 0.71
CA MET A 77 1.85 14.37 1.01
C MET A 77 2.21 15.42 -0.05
N GLY A 78 1.64 15.33 -1.26
CA GLY A 78 1.95 16.21 -2.37
C GLY A 78 3.37 16.03 -2.90
N ILE A 79 3.86 14.79 -2.89
CA ILE A 79 5.25 14.42 -3.24
C ILE A 79 5.33 13.70 -4.59
N SER A 80 6.54 13.58 -5.12
CA SER A 80 6.82 12.87 -6.37
C SER A 80 6.72 11.34 -6.22
N ASP A 81 6.71 10.65 -7.37
CA ASP A 81 6.72 9.18 -7.43
C ASP A 81 7.95 8.59 -6.74
N ASP A 82 9.11 9.23 -6.85
CA ASP A 82 10.35 8.76 -6.21
C ASP A 82 10.28 8.89 -4.68
N GLU A 83 9.83 10.05 -4.21
CA GLU A 83 9.70 10.34 -2.78
C GLU A 83 8.67 9.44 -2.08
N VAL A 84 7.59 9.04 -2.76
CA VAL A 84 6.60 8.13 -2.14
C VAL A 84 7.17 6.71 -1.97
N ILE A 85 8.06 6.27 -2.86
CA ILE A 85 8.75 4.99 -2.70
C ILE A 85 9.67 5.04 -1.47
N GLU A 86 10.41 6.13 -1.27
CA GLU A 86 11.20 6.30 -0.04
C GLU A 86 10.32 6.34 1.21
N ALA A 87 9.22 7.09 1.18
CA ALA A 87 8.31 7.21 2.32
C ALA A 87 7.66 5.86 2.71
N THR A 88 7.24 5.07 1.72
CA THR A 88 6.66 3.74 1.96
C THR A 88 7.69 2.73 2.45
N LEU A 89 8.92 2.78 1.94
CA LEU A 89 10.02 1.94 2.41
C LEU A 89 10.44 2.27 3.84
N MET A 90 10.57 3.57 4.18
CA MET A 90 10.91 4.02 5.53
C MET A 90 9.83 3.69 6.55
N ASP A 91 8.55 3.71 6.14
CA ASP A 91 7.44 3.28 6.97
C ASP A 91 7.31 1.74 7.07
N ARG A 92 8.02 0.96 6.23
CA ARG A 92 7.89 -0.51 6.11
C ARG A 92 6.49 -0.95 5.71
N ARG A 93 6.08 -0.59 4.50
CA ARG A 93 4.78 -0.96 3.92
C ARG A 93 4.87 -2.06 2.88
#